data_AF-A0A2G9XQ72-F1
#
_entry.id   AF-A0A2G9XQ72-F1
#
_cell.length_a   1.000
_cell.length_b   1.000
_cell.length_c   1.000
_cell.angle_alpha   90.00
_cell.angle_beta   90.00
_cell.angle_gamma   90.00
#
_symmetry.space_group_name_H-M   'P 1'
#
loop_
_entity.id
_entity.type
_entity.pdbx_description
1 polymer ?
#
loop_
_entity_poly.entity_id
_entity_poly.type
_entity_poly.pdbx_seq_one_letter_code
_entity_poly.pdbx_strand_id
1 'polypeptide(L)'
;DLITSEDYLGGLEITFQGNVYRLDNNRPEKLAAMLGLLSQIEAEIRQQVTDYEGTRDFRRDWVREVFKDKVLKFDAQNPRAADDAQFEHFVSAKDWFAFNTIYGTSEEKAFVRMLDRQMQKLQAQYEQIYLLRNEGHFAIYNFADGQAFQPDFVLFLREKSGKLLIYQLFIEPKGRHLKEYDRWKETFLKEITSEFDGKPLTFEDKKYRLIGVPFYNNEDENQFRASLESVLN
;
A
#
# COMPACT_ATOMS: atom_id res chain seq x y z
N ASP A 1 -37.56 4.77 -4.86
CA ASP A 1 -36.22 4.92 -5.45
C ASP A 1 -35.12 4.30 -4.60
N LEU A 2 -34.84 4.68 -3.35
CA LEU A 2 -33.86 3.94 -2.52
C LEU A 2 -34.33 2.53 -2.09
N ILE A 3 -35.60 2.40 -1.71
CA ILE A 3 -36.17 1.16 -1.15
C ILE A 3 -36.45 0.11 -2.22
N THR A 4 -36.79 0.54 -3.43
CA THR A 4 -37.33 -0.31 -4.51
C THR A 4 -36.34 -0.55 -5.64
N SER A 5 -35.22 0.17 -5.68
CA SER A 5 -34.21 0.00 -6.73
C SER A 5 -33.34 -1.22 -6.44
N GLU A 6 -33.08 -2.02 -7.46
CA GLU A 6 -32.13 -3.15 -7.39
C GLU A 6 -30.69 -2.69 -7.15
N ASP A 7 -30.33 -1.47 -7.56
CA ASP A 7 -29.01 -0.88 -7.28
C ASP A 7 -28.81 -0.50 -5.80
N TYR A 8 -29.86 -0.56 -4.99
CA TYR A 8 -29.87 -0.18 -3.57
C TYR A 8 -30.54 -1.28 -2.71
N LEU A 9 -31.49 -0.90 -1.82
CA LEU A 9 -32.08 -1.85 -0.87
C LEU A 9 -32.96 -2.91 -1.54
N GLY A 10 -33.45 -2.66 -2.75
CA GLY A 10 -34.31 -3.59 -3.48
C GLY A 10 -33.59 -4.84 -3.98
N GLY A 11 -32.26 -4.80 -4.11
CA GLY A 11 -31.43 -5.93 -4.51
C GLY A 11 -30.95 -6.80 -3.33
N LEU A 12 -31.29 -6.45 -2.09
CA LEU A 12 -30.82 -7.15 -0.90
C LEU A 12 -31.84 -8.18 -0.42
N GLU A 13 -31.36 -9.38 -0.08
CA GLU A 13 -32.19 -10.49 0.40
C GLU A 13 -31.82 -10.90 1.82
N ILE A 14 -32.83 -11.19 2.65
CA ILE A 14 -32.65 -11.82 3.96
C ILE A 14 -33.09 -13.28 3.87
N THR A 15 -32.16 -14.19 4.16
CA THR A 15 -32.47 -15.62 4.26
C THR A 15 -32.83 -15.98 5.70
N PHE A 16 -34.05 -16.48 5.92
CA PHE A 16 -34.49 -17.00 7.20
C PHE A 16 -34.30 -18.51 7.28
N GLN A 17 -33.79 -19.02 8.41
CA GLN A 17 -33.61 -20.45 8.66
C GLN A 17 -34.36 -20.86 9.93
N GLY A 18 -35.09 -21.99 9.89
CA GLY A 18 -35.87 -22.50 11.03
C GLY A 18 -37.36 -22.66 10.74
N ASN A 19 -38.22 -22.42 11.74
CA ASN A 19 -39.68 -22.55 11.59
C ASN A 19 -40.28 -21.33 10.86
N VAL A 20 -40.18 -21.34 9.54
CA VAL A 20 -40.65 -20.25 8.66
C VAL A 20 -42.17 -20.25 8.43
N TYR A 21 -42.89 -21.29 8.84
CA TYR A 21 -44.33 -21.46 8.57
C TYR A 21 -45.22 -20.34 9.14
N ARG A 22 -44.72 -19.55 10.10
CA ARG A 22 -45.42 -18.41 10.70
C ARG A 22 -44.81 -17.06 10.37
N LEU A 23 -43.74 -17.03 9.58
CA LEU A 23 -42.98 -15.81 9.30
C LEU A 23 -43.88 -14.75 8.68
N ASP A 24 -44.80 -15.14 7.79
CA ASP A 24 -45.69 -14.19 7.12
C ASP A 24 -46.56 -13.36 8.04
N ASN A 25 -47.00 -13.96 9.14
CA ASN A 25 -47.81 -13.30 10.15
C ASN A 25 -46.96 -12.70 11.29
N ASN A 26 -45.65 -12.96 11.32
CA ASN A 26 -44.74 -12.49 12.36
C ASN A 26 -44.08 -11.15 11.99
N ARG A 27 -44.88 -10.07 12.02
CA ARG A 27 -44.41 -8.70 11.74
C ARG A 27 -43.22 -8.26 12.62
N PRO A 28 -43.19 -8.54 13.93
CA PRO A 28 -42.04 -8.20 14.77
C PRO A 28 -40.72 -8.80 14.30
N GLU A 29 -40.73 -10.08 13.89
CA GLU A 29 -39.52 -10.78 13.45
C GLU A 29 -39.04 -10.29 12.09
N LYS A 30 -39.97 -9.97 11.16
CA LYS A 30 -39.64 -9.28 9.89
C LYS A 30 -39.00 -7.90 10.13
N LEU A 31 -39.53 -7.13 11.09
CA LEU A 31 -38.96 -5.83 11.46
C LEU A 31 -37.56 -5.98 12.09
N ALA A 32 -37.39 -6.92 13.01
CA ALA A 32 -36.10 -7.18 13.65
C ALA A 32 -35.03 -7.58 12.62
N ALA A 33 -35.38 -8.43 11.65
CA ALA A 33 -34.49 -8.82 10.57
C ALA A 33 -34.10 -7.62 9.68
N MET A 34 -35.06 -6.77 9.31
CA MET A 34 -34.78 -5.54 8.57
C MET A 34 -33.87 -4.57 9.34
N LEU A 35 -34.11 -4.39 10.64
CA LEU A 35 -33.24 -3.57 11.48
C LEU A 35 -31.82 -4.16 11.58
N GLY A 36 -31.70 -5.48 11.66
CA GLY A 36 -30.41 -6.18 11.64
C GLY A 36 -29.63 -5.92 10.34
N LEU A 37 -30.29 -6.09 9.18
CA LEU A 37 -29.69 -5.80 7.88
C LEU A 37 -29.25 -4.32 7.78
N LEU A 38 -30.13 -3.39 8.15
CA LEU A 38 -29.80 -1.96 8.12
C LEU A 38 -28.65 -1.61 9.06
N SER A 39 -28.57 -2.24 10.24
CA SER A 39 -27.47 -2.04 11.18
C SER A 39 -26.15 -2.59 10.64
N GLN A 40 -26.18 -3.70 9.88
CA GLN A 40 -25.00 -4.22 9.21
C GLN A 40 -24.53 -3.29 8.10
N ILE A 41 -25.45 -2.82 7.24
CA ILE A 41 -25.15 -1.83 6.20
C ILE A 41 -24.57 -0.56 6.83
N GLU A 42 -25.16 -0.06 7.91
CA GLU A 42 -24.64 1.10 8.63
C GLU A 42 -23.22 0.85 9.14
N ALA A 43 -22.94 -0.32 9.72
CA ALA A 43 -21.61 -0.65 10.20
C ALA A 43 -20.59 -0.74 9.06
N GLU A 44 -20.97 -1.32 7.92
CA GLU A 44 -20.13 -1.41 6.72
C GLU A 44 -19.87 -0.02 6.13
N ILE A 45 -20.90 0.83 6.00
CA ILE A 45 -20.75 2.22 5.56
C ILE A 45 -19.84 2.98 6.53
N ARG A 46 -20.04 2.89 7.84
CA ARG A 46 -19.19 3.58 8.82
C ARG A 46 -17.73 3.10 8.79
N GLN A 47 -17.48 1.85 8.40
CA GLN A 47 -16.12 1.34 8.18
C GLN A 47 -15.49 1.87 6.88
N GLN A 48 -16.31 2.27 5.91
CA GLN A 48 -15.89 2.76 4.59
C GLN A 48 -15.98 4.28 4.45
N VAL A 49 -16.65 5.00 5.38
CA VAL A 49 -16.64 6.46 5.42
C VAL A 49 -15.25 6.90 5.85
N THR A 50 -14.49 7.41 4.89
CA THR A 50 -13.18 8.00 5.10
C THR A 50 -13.36 9.51 5.25
N ASP A 51 -12.68 10.10 6.23
CA ASP A 51 -12.68 11.57 6.41
C ASP A 51 -11.82 12.30 5.36
N TYR A 52 -11.11 11.54 4.51
CA TYR A 52 -10.07 12.05 3.62
C TYR A 52 -10.14 11.32 2.27
N GLU A 53 -10.27 12.06 1.17
CA GLU A 53 -10.05 11.55 -0.18
C GLU A 53 -8.63 11.88 -0.67
N GLY A 54 -8.06 11.01 -1.51
CA GLY A 54 -6.80 11.29 -2.17
C GLY A 54 -6.90 12.50 -3.08
N THR A 55 -6.13 13.55 -2.82
CA THR A 55 -6.03 14.69 -3.73
C THR A 55 -5.10 14.38 -4.91
N ARG A 56 -5.46 14.87 -6.10
CA ARG A 56 -4.60 14.83 -7.28
C ARG A 56 -3.51 15.92 -7.25
N ASP A 57 -3.65 16.90 -6.37
CA ASP A 57 -2.66 17.95 -6.15
C ASP A 57 -1.60 17.47 -5.16
N PHE A 58 -0.37 17.28 -5.64
CA PHE A 58 0.72 16.83 -4.77
C PHE A 58 1.13 17.92 -3.78
N ARG A 59 1.15 17.57 -2.49
CA ARG A 59 1.73 18.38 -1.43
C ARG A 59 3.04 17.76 -0.98
N ARG A 60 4.11 18.55 -0.99
CA ARG A 60 5.45 18.10 -0.57
C ARG A 60 5.62 18.25 0.94
N ASP A 61 6.22 17.23 1.55
CA ASP A 61 6.75 17.27 2.91
C ASP A 61 8.24 16.94 2.89
N TRP A 62 9.00 17.43 3.87
CA TRP A 62 10.41 17.09 3.97
C TRP A 62 10.57 15.69 4.55
N VAL A 63 11.51 14.90 4.01
CA VAL A 63 11.82 13.54 4.53
C VAL A 63 12.07 13.56 6.04
N ARG A 64 12.82 14.55 6.55
CA ARG A 64 13.10 14.72 8.00
C ARG A 64 11.87 15.05 8.86
N GLU A 65 10.79 15.54 8.25
CA GLU A 65 9.54 15.86 8.95
C GLU A 65 8.62 14.63 9.04
N VAL A 66 8.70 13.75 8.04
CA VAL A 66 7.94 12.50 7.94
C VAL A 66 8.63 11.35 8.69
N PHE A 67 9.91 11.12 8.41
CA PHE A 67 10.71 10.07 9.02
C PHE A 67 11.41 10.61 10.26
N LYS A 68 10.93 10.17 11.42
CA LYS A 68 11.44 10.54 12.75
C LYS A 68 11.75 9.27 13.53
N ASP A 69 12.50 9.40 14.62
CA ASP A 69 12.77 8.25 15.50
C ASP A 69 11.46 7.67 16.03
N LYS A 70 11.25 6.37 15.76
CA LYS A 70 10.06 5.63 16.18
C LYS A 70 10.47 4.45 17.05
N VAL A 71 9.90 4.40 18.26
CA VAL A 71 10.09 3.26 19.16
C VAL A 71 9.16 2.13 18.73
N LEU A 72 9.74 1.01 18.32
CA LEU A 72 9.00 -0.21 18.03
C LEU A 72 8.88 -1.05 19.30
N LYS A 73 7.66 -1.48 19.63
CA LYS A 73 7.38 -2.35 20.77
C LYS A 73 7.00 -3.72 20.24
N PHE A 74 7.81 -4.72 20.56
CA PHE A 74 7.55 -6.10 20.21
C PHE A 74 7.24 -6.90 21.47
N ASP A 75 6.33 -7.87 21.32
CA ASP A 75 6.20 -8.94 22.30
C ASP A 75 7.45 -9.83 22.26
N ALA A 76 7.83 -10.43 23.40
CA ALA A 76 9.03 -11.26 23.52
C ALA A 76 8.99 -12.49 22.60
N GLN A 77 7.80 -12.94 22.19
CA GLN A 77 7.59 -14.07 21.30
C GLN A 77 7.36 -13.64 19.84
N ASN A 78 7.49 -12.35 19.51
CA ASN A 78 7.27 -11.88 18.16
C ASN A 78 8.39 -12.37 17.21
N PRO A 79 8.08 -13.16 16.17
CA PRO A 79 9.09 -13.67 15.24
C PRO A 79 9.86 -12.55 14.50
N ARG A 80 9.28 -11.36 14.36
CA ARG A 80 9.93 -10.20 13.74
C ARG A 80 11.00 -9.56 14.63
N ALA A 81 10.90 -9.78 15.94
CA ALA A 81 11.87 -9.30 16.92
C ALA A 81 12.96 -10.33 17.23
N ALA A 82 12.90 -11.51 16.60
CA ALA A 82 13.99 -12.46 16.65
C ALA A 82 15.23 -11.83 16.03
N ASP A 83 16.35 -11.94 16.75
CA ASP A 83 17.63 -11.42 16.31
C ASP A 83 18.05 -12.08 14.98
N ASP A 84 18.42 -11.26 14.01
CA ASP A 84 18.88 -11.66 12.69
C ASP A 84 20.17 -10.91 12.35
N ALA A 85 21.19 -11.13 13.19
CA ALA A 85 22.51 -10.53 13.06
C ALA A 85 23.11 -10.67 11.64
N GLN A 86 22.77 -11.73 10.90
CA GLN A 86 23.19 -11.89 9.51
C GLN A 86 22.59 -10.80 8.62
N PHE A 87 21.29 -10.54 8.74
CA PHE A 87 20.63 -9.49 7.99
C PHE A 87 21.06 -8.09 8.45
N GLU A 88 21.26 -7.88 9.76
CA GLU A 88 21.78 -6.61 10.29
C GLU A 88 23.17 -6.28 9.71
N HIS A 89 24.07 -7.27 9.72
CA HIS A 89 25.39 -7.11 9.13
C HIS A 89 25.32 -6.85 7.62
N PHE A 90 24.39 -7.51 6.92
CA PHE A 90 24.18 -7.30 5.50
C PHE A 90 23.73 -5.88 5.17
N VAL A 91 22.76 -5.32 5.90
CA VAL A 91 22.21 -3.98 5.58
C VAL A 91 23.05 -2.83 6.13
N SER A 92 23.73 -3.02 7.27
CA SER A 92 24.59 -1.97 7.87
C SER A 92 25.77 -1.57 6.98
N ALA A 93 26.14 -2.40 6.01
CA ALA A 93 27.17 -2.11 5.02
C ALA A 93 26.64 -1.40 3.75
N LYS A 94 25.34 -1.05 3.69
CA LYS A 94 24.69 -0.54 2.48
C LYS A 94 24.35 0.94 2.61
N ASP A 95 25.13 1.80 1.97
CA ASP A 95 24.91 3.26 1.99
C ASP A 95 23.57 3.72 1.40
N TRP A 96 22.94 2.88 0.58
CA TRP A 96 21.64 3.14 -0.05
C TRP A 96 20.45 2.77 0.85
N PHE A 97 20.67 2.11 1.98
CA PHE A 97 19.61 1.70 2.91
C PHE A 97 19.66 2.55 4.17
N ALA A 98 18.56 3.24 4.50
CA ALA A 98 18.56 4.26 5.55
C ALA A 98 18.56 3.70 7.00
N PHE A 99 18.42 2.39 7.17
CA PHE A 99 18.24 1.76 8.48
C PHE A 99 19.31 0.70 8.75
N ASN A 100 19.71 0.53 10.01
CA ASN A 100 20.75 -0.43 10.38
C ASN A 100 20.23 -1.88 10.52
N THR A 101 18.91 -2.06 10.57
CA THR A 101 18.23 -3.36 10.71
C THR A 101 16.79 -3.28 10.19
N ILE A 102 16.16 -4.45 10.00
CA ILE A 102 14.75 -4.59 9.68
C ILE A 102 14.13 -5.64 10.60
N TYR A 103 13.29 -5.18 11.54
CA TYR A 103 12.37 -6.02 12.32
C TYR A 103 11.10 -6.29 11.52
N GLY A 104 11.28 -6.90 10.35
CA GLY A 104 10.26 -7.08 9.33
C GLY A 104 10.02 -8.55 8.96
N THR A 105 9.11 -8.77 8.02
CA THR A 105 8.74 -10.10 7.54
C THR A 105 9.81 -10.70 6.62
N SER A 106 9.67 -12.00 6.33
CA SER A 106 10.49 -12.69 5.34
C SER A 106 10.42 -12.05 3.96
N GLU A 107 9.25 -11.53 3.57
CA GLU A 107 9.01 -10.88 2.29
C GLU A 107 9.75 -9.54 2.20
N GLU A 108 9.70 -8.72 3.26
CA GLU A 108 10.44 -7.46 3.34
C GLU A 108 11.95 -7.71 3.23
N LYS A 109 12.48 -8.70 3.96
CA LYS A 109 13.91 -9.07 3.90
C LYS A 109 14.30 -9.61 2.51
N ALA A 110 13.44 -10.41 1.88
CA ALA A 110 13.67 -10.92 0.53
C ALA A 110 13.73 -9.79 -0.51
N PHE A 111 12.82 -8.81 -0.41
CA PHE A 111 12.81 -7.64 -1.28
C PHE A 111 14.12 -6.86 -1.20
N VAL A 112 14.62 -6.57 0.00
CA VAL A 112 15.89 -5.83 0.16
C VAL A 112 17.07 -6.59 -0.43
N ARG A 113 17.12 -7.92 -0.27
CA ARG A 113 18.15 -8.76 -0.90
C ARG A 113 18.04 -8.75 -2.42
N MET A 114 16.83 -8.75 -2.98
CA MET A 114 16.61 -8.64 -4.41
C MET A 114 17.07 -7.28 -4.95
N LEU A 115 16.72 -6.19 -4.27
CA LEU A 115 17.12 -4.85 -4.67
C LEU A 115 18.65 -4.69 -4.65
N ASP A 116 19.33 -5.27 -3.65
CA ASP A 116 20.79 -5.30 -3.59
C ASP A 116 21.40 -5.98 -4.83
N ARG A 117 20.82 -7.08 -5.31
CA ARG A 117 21.26 -7.73 -6.57
C ARG A 117 21.08 -6.84 -7.79
N GLN A 118 20.09 -5.94 -7.78
CA GLN A 118 19.86 -4.97 -8.87
C GLN A 118 20.69 -3.68 -8.72
N MET A 119 21.35 -3.49 -7.58
CA MET A 119 22.02 -2.24 -7.25
C MET A 119 23.10 -1.86 -8.27
N GLN A 120 23.87 -2.83 -8.77
CA GLN A 120 24.90 -2.58 -9.78
C GLN A 120 24.31 -1.97 -11.07
N LYS A 121 23.13 -2.45 -11.50
CA LYS A 121 22.43 -1.94 -12.68
C LYS A 121 21.83 -0.56 -12.41
N LEU A 122 21.20 -0.38 -11.24
CA LEU A 122 20.63 0.92 -10.85
C LEU A 122 21.72 1.98 -10.73
N GLN A 123 22.84 1.67 -10.08
CA GLN A 123 23.99 2.58 -9.93
C GLN A 123 24.64 2.93 -11.27
N ALA A 124 24.42 2.18 -12.35
CA ALA A 124 24.86 2.58 -13.68
C ALA A 124 24.07 3.81 -14.18
N GLN A 125 22.76 3.86 -13.91
CA GLN A 125 21.82 4.87 -14.41
C GLN A 125 21.60 6.04 -13.44
N TYR A 126 21.63 5.78 -12.13
CA TYR A 126 21.27 6.71 -11.06
C TYR A 126 22.49 7.11 -10.23
N GLU A 127 22.59 8.38 -9.85
CA GLU A 127 23.67 8.90 -8.99
C GLU A 127 23.36 8.78 -7.50
N GLN A 128 22.08 8.86 -7.13
CA GLN A 128 21.62 8.72 -5.75
C GLN A 128 20.48 7.71 -5.69
N ILE A 129 20.59 6.75 -4.79
CA ILE A 129 19.63 5.67 -4.58
C ILE A 129 19.42 5.56 -3.07
N TYR A 130 18.19 5.72 -2.61
CA TYR A 130 17.83 5.60 -1.20
C TYR A 130 16.56 4.77 -1.03
N LEU A 131 16.65 3.65 -0.32
CA LEU A 131 15.50 2.87 0.09
C LEU A 131 15.17 3.19 1.56
N LEU A 132 13.96 3.70 1.79
CA LEU A 132 13.43 3.97 3.11
C LEU A 132 12.27 3.01 3.40
N ARG A 133 12.32 2.37 4.56
CA ARG A 133 11.18 1.62 5.12
C ARG A 133 10.22 2.59 5.78
N ASN A 134 8.94 2.54 5.40
CA ASN A 134 7.93 3.45 5.92
C ASN A 134 7.56 3.13 7.37
N GLU A 135 7.35 1.85 7.73
CA GLU A 135 6.92 1.46 9.08
C GLU A 135 5.72 2.30 9.59
N GLY A 136 4.83 2.73 8.69
CA GLY A 136 3.69 3.60 8.99
C GLY A 136 4.05 5.05 9.38
N HIS A 137 5.17 5.59 8.92
CA HIS A 137 5.50 7.03 9.06
C HIS A 137 4.52 7.93 8.30
N PHE A 138 4.00 7.46 7.18
CA PHE A 138 2.94 8.14 6.45
C PHE A 138 1.97 7.15 5.79
N ALA A 139 0.81 7.67 5.43
CA ALA A 139 -0.19 7.00 4.59
C ALA A 139 -0.49 7.87 3.38
N ILE A 140 -0.86 7.23 2.27
CA ILE A 140 -1.42 7.86 1.08
C ILE A 140 -2.85 7.36 0.91
N TYR A 141 -3.74 8.20 0.41
CA TYR A 141 -5.17 7.91 0.32
C TYR A 141 -5.56 7.74 -1.14
N ASN A 142 -6.35 6.72 -1.45
CA ASN A 142 -6.75 6.49 -2.84
C ASN A 142 -7.68 7.59 -3.38
N PHE A 143 -7.76 7.70 -4.70
CA PHE A 143 -8.55 8.74 -5.37
C PHE A 143 -10.05 8.47 -5.39
N ALA A 144 -10.47 7.23 -5.14
CA ALA A 144 -11.84 6.79 -5.34
C ALA A 144 -12.72 6.97 -4.08
N ASP A 145 -12.26 6.46 -2.95
CA ASP A 145 -13.06 6.39 -1.71
C ASP A 145 -12.22 6.74 -0.46
N GLY A 146 -11.02 7.28 -0.65
CA GLY A 146 -10.17 7.73 0.44
C GLY A 146 -9.53 6.61 1.26
N GLN A 147 -9.53 5.35 0.80
CA GLN A 147 -8.90 4.27 1.55
C GLN A 147 -7.41 4.55 1.78
N ALA A 148 -6.98 4.45 3.04
CA ALA A 148 -5.61 4.71 3.46
C ALA A 148 -4.70 3.52 3.14
N PHE A 149 -3.63 3.78 2.40
CA PHE A 149 -2.57 2.84 2.08
C PHE A 149 -1.25 3.29 2.69
N GLN A 150 -0.62 2.41 3.45
CA GLN A 150 0.72 2.62 4.01
C GLN A 150 1.68 1.71 3.25
N PRO A 151 2.47 2.23 2.30
CA PRO A 151 3.44 1.41 1.57
C PRO A 151 4.52 0.92 2.53
N ASP A 152 5.01 -0.31 2.37
CA ASP A 152 6.10 -0.84 3.21
C ASP A 152 7.43 -0.12 2.97
N PHE A 153 7.76 0.16 1.71
CA PHE A 153 8.98 0.88 1.34
C PHE A 153 8.73 2.02 0.34
N VAL A 154 9.62 2.99 0.39
CA VAL A 154 9.75 4.06 -0.59
C VAL A 154 11.17 4.07 -1.14
N LEU A 155 11.30 3.94 -2.45
CA LEU A 155 12.59 4.02 -3.14
C LEU A 155 12.72 5.39 -3.84
N PHE A 156 13.79 6.10 -3.53
CA PHE A 156 14.18 7.35 -4.17
C PHE A 156 15.34 7.12 -5.13
N LEU A 157 15.17 7.50 -6.39
CA LEU A 157 16.22 7.42 -7.41
C LEU A 157 16.43 8.78 -8.06
N ARG A 158 17.69 9.19 -8.21
CA ARG A 158 18.05 10.43 -8.93
C ARG A 158 18.92 10.11 -10.13
N GLU A 159 18.48 10.53 -11.32
CA GLU A 159 19.22 10.27 -12.56
C GLU A 159 20.58 10.98 -12.60
N LYS A 160 21.54 10.35 -13.28
CA LYS A 160 22.82 10.99 -13.62
C LYS A 160 22.71 12.01 -14.75
N SER A 161 21.66 11.92 -15.56
CA SER A 161 21.41 12.90 -16.62
C SER A 161 21.20 14.25 -15.94
N GLY A 162 21.83 15.34 -16.39
CA GLY A 162 21.82 16.64 -15.70
C GLY A 162 20.43 17.29 -15.47
N LYS A 163 19.34 16.55 -15.71
CA LYS A 163 17.98 16.84 -15.25
C LYS A 163 17.82 16.25 -13.85
N LEU A 164 17.51 17.10 -12.87
CA LEU A 164 17.18 16.72 -11.49
C LEU A 164 15.85 15.96 -11.42
N LEU A 165 15.77 14.76 -12.02
CA LEU A 165 14.60 13.90 -12.00
C LEU A 165 14.72 12.90 -10.85
N ILE A 166 13.75 12.96 -9.94
CA ILE A 166 13.68 12.11 -8.75
C ILE A 166 12.48 11.19 -8.89
N TYR A 167 12.72 9.88 -8.89
CA TYR A 167 11.67 8.88 -8.84
C TYR A 167 11.35 8.56 -7.38
N GLN A 168 10.06 8.48 -7.06
CA GLN A 168 9.56 8.00 -5.78
C GLN A 168 8.68 6.79 -6.05
N LEU A 169 9.15 5.60 -5.67
CA LEU A 169 8.46 4.34 -5.92
C LEU A 169 7.86 3.81 -4.61
N PHE A 170 6.56 3.51 -4.62
CA PHE A 170 5.85 2.89 -3.50
C PHE A 170 5.83 1.37 -3.66
N ILE A 171 6.38 0.65 -2.69
CA ILE A 171 6.63 -0.79 -2.79
C ILE A 171 6.00 -1.53 -1.62
N GLU A 172 5.35 -2.65 -1.93
CA GLU A 172 4.71 -3.55 -0.96
C GLU A 172 5.12 -5.00 -1.27
N PRO A 173 5.99 -5.60 -0.44
CA PRO A 173 6.29 -7.03 -0.48
C PRO A 173 5.10 -7.88 -0.02
N LYS A 174 4.78 -8.94 -0.76
CA LYS A 174 3.69 -9.87 -0.45
C LYS A 174 4.12 -11.33 -0.53
N GLY A 175 3.47 -12.14 0.31
CA GLY A 175 3.58 -13.60 0.29
C GLY A 175 2.58 -14.24 -0.68
N ARG A 176 2.70 -15.57 -0.85
CA ARG A 176 1.97 -16.40 -1.82
C ARG A 176 0.44 -16.22 -1.85
N HIS A 177 -0.15 -15.89 -0.70
CA HIS A 177 -1.59 -15.69 -0.59
C HIS A 177 -1.93 -14.20 -0.65
N LEU A 178 -2.00 -13.64 -1.87
CA LEU A 178 -2.69 -12.37 -2.06
C LEU A 178 -4.12 -12.57 -1.59
N LYS A 179 -4.47 -11.88 -0.51
CA LYS A 179 -5.85 -11.87 -0.06
C LYS A 179 -6.61 -10.88 -0.93
N GLU A 180 -7.82 -11.22 -1.34
CA GLU A 180 -8.62 -10.37 -2.23
C GLU A 180 -8.78 -8.94 -1.71
N TYR A 181 -8.72 -8.75 -0.38
CA TYR A 181 -8.75 -7.43 0.25
C TYR A 181 -7.56 -6.53 -0.13
N ASP A 182 -6.43 -7.04 -0.62
CA ASP A 182 -5.28 -6.22 -1.01
C ASP A 182 -5.34 -5.80 -2.51
N ARG A 183 -6.32 -6.27 -3.28
CA ARG A 183 -6.44 -6.01 -4.72
C ARG A 183 -6.63 -4.53 -5.05
N TRP A 184 -7.32 -3.78 -4.19
CA TRP A 184 -7.53 -2.35 -4.39
C TRP A 184 -6.21 -1.57 -4.31
N LYS A 185 -5.25 -2.00 -3.48
CA LYS A 185 -3.93 -1.34 -3.34
C LYS A 185 -3.11 -1.47 -4.62
N GLU A 186 -3.14 -2.64 -5.26
CA GLU A 186 -2.46 -2.84 -6.56
C GLU A 186 -3.09 -1.96 -7.64
N THR A 187 -4.41 -1.81 -7.61
CA THR A 187 -5.15 -0.91 -8.50
C THR A 187 -4.74 0.54 -8.25
N PHE A 188 -4.70 0.95 -6.98
CA PHE A 188 -4.28 2.30 -6.58
C PHE A 188 -2.83 2.61 -6.98
N LEU A 189 -1.89 1.66 -6.84
CA LEU A 189 -0.52 1.84 -7.31
C LEU A 189 -0.43 2.09 -8.82
N LYS A 190 -1.25 1.38 -9.61
CA LYS A 190 -1.35 1.62 -11.06
C LYS A 190 -1.97 2.97 -11.38
N GLU A 191 -2.99 3.38 -10.62
CA GLU A 191 -3.62 4.70 -10.77
C GLU A 191 -2.63 5.84 -10.48
N ILE A 192 -1.81 5.74 -9.43
CA ILE A 192 -0.76 6.73 -9.14
C ILE A 192 0.17 6.87 -10.34
N THR A 193 0.68 5.75 -10.87
CA THR A 193 1.56 5.78 -12.04
C THR A 193 0.86 6.43 -13.23
N SER A 194 -0.38 6.02 -13.55
CA SER A 194 -1.15 6.56 -14.67
C SER A 194 -1.45 8.05 -14.52
N GLU A 195 -1.71 8.54 -13.32
CA GLU A 195 -2.11 9.92 -13.07
C GLU A 195 -0.93 10.89 -13.26
N PHE A 196 0.25 10.45 -12.81
CA PHE A 196 1.49 11.23 -12.87
C PHE A 196 2.36 10.87 -14.09
N ASP A 197 1.92 9.92 -14.92
CA ASP A 197 2.57 9.59 -16.18
C ASP A 197 2.56 10.80 -17.13
N GLY A 198 3.71 11.11 -17.72
CA GLY A 198 3.88 12.27 -18.58
C GLY A 198 3.77 13.65 -17.89
N LYS A 199 3.40 13.73 -16.61
CA LYS A 199 3.24 14.98 -15.84
C LYS A 199 4.19 15.03 -14.63
N PRO A 200 5.50 15.23 -14.85
CA PRO A 200 6.44 15.33 -13.73
C PRO A 200 6.09 16.54 -12.87
N LEU A 201 5.99 16.31 -11.56
CA LEU A 201 5.82 17.38 -10.58
C LEU A 201 7.07 18.24 -10.59
N THR A 202 6.90 19.55 -10.71
CA THR A 202 8.03 20.49 -10.76
C THR A 202 8.05 21.30 -9.47
N PHE A 203 9.11 21.16 -8.69
CA PHE A 203 9.36 21.96 -7.50
C PHE A 203 10.72 22.60 -7.63
N GLU A 204 10.74 23.94 -7.63
CA GLU A 204 11.96 24.72 -7.93
C GLU A 204 12.53 24.25 -9.29
N ASP A 205 13.81 23.89 -9.34
CA ASP A 205 14.48 23.39 -10.55
C ASP A 205 14.49 21.85 -10.66
N LYS A 206 13.72 21.16 -9.81
CA LYS A 206 13.69 19.70 -9.73
C LYS A 206 12.37 19.14 -10.25
N LYS A 207 12.46 17.99 -10.91
CA LYS A 207 11.32 17.23 -11.40
C LYS A 207 11.17 15.95 -10.60
N TYR A 208 9.94 15.58 -10.30
CA TYR A 208 9.62 14.38 -9.55
C TYR A 208 8.64 13.53 -10.34
N ARG A 209 8.88 12.22 -10.34
CA ARG A 209 7.97 11.20 -10.87
C ARG A 209 7.52 10.30 -9.73
N LEU A 210 6.21 10.22 -9.56
CA LEU A 210 5.59 9.30 -8.61
C LEU A 210 5.21 8.04 -9.36
N ILE A 211 5.63 6.89 -8.84
CA ILE A 211 5.38 5.60 -9.47
C ILE A 211 4.90 4.63 -8.40
N GLY A 212 3.74 4.03 -8.63
CA GLY A 212 3.35 2.82 -7.92
C GLY A 212 3.86 1.59 -8.68
N VAL A 213 4.66 0.76 -8.02
CA VAL A 213 5.10 -0.52 -8.59
C VAL A 213 4.12 -1.63 -8.22
N PRO A 214 3.99 -2.69 -9.03
CA PRO A 214 3.24 -3.87 -8.61
C PRO A 214 3.85 -4.47 -7.33
N PHE A 215 3.08 -5.30 -6.63
CA PHE A 215 3.57 -5.98 -5.44
C PHE A 215 4.79 -6.85 -5.74
N TYR A 216 5.76 -6.85 -4.83
CA TYR A 216 6.89 -7.74 -4.92
C TYR A 216 6.50 -9.12 -4.37
N ASN A 217 6.70 -10.16 -5.16
CA ASN A 217 6.60 -11.55 -4.73
C ASN A 217 7.92 -12.26 -5.02
N ASN A 218 8.50 -12.90 -4.00
CA ASN A 218 9.77 -13.61 -4.11
C ASN A 218 9.70 -14.82 -5.07
N GLU A 219 8.53 -15.45 -5.26
CA GLU A 219 8.36 -16.57 -6.19
C GLU A 219 8.34 -16.10 -7.67
N ASP A 220 7.96 -14.84 -7.93
CA ASP A 220 7.98 -14.23 -9.25
C ASP A 220 8.79 -12.93 -9.28
N GLU A 221 10.03 -13.03 -8.79
CA GLU A 221 10.98 -11.92 -8.81
C GLU A 221 11.24 -11.39 -10.23
N ASN A 222 11.14 -12.24 -11.24
CA ASN A 222 11.36 -11.85 -12.62
C ASN A 222 10.27 -10.91 -13.15
N GLN A 223 8.99 -11.17 -12.83
CA GLN A 223 7.89 -10.28 -13.20
C GLN A 223 8.03 -8.92 -12.53
N PHE A 224 8.37 -8.90 -11.23
CA PHE A 224 8.59 -7.64 -10.53
C PHE A 224 9.77 -6.87 -11.15
N ARG A 225 10.88 -7.54 -11.44
CA ARG A 225 12.05 -6.90 -12.07
C ARG A 225 11.70 -6.32 -13.44
N ALA A 226 10.98 -7.07 -14.28
CA ALA A 226 10.55 -6.58 -15.59
C ALA A 226 9.65 -5.35 -15.48
N SER A 227 8.74 -5.35 -14.50
CA SER A 227 7.86 -4.21 -14.23
C SER A 227 8.64 -2.99 -13.74
N LEU A 228 9.56 -3.18 -12.79
CA LEU A 228 10.44 -2.14 -12.27
C LEU A 228 11.29 -1.52 -13.39
N GLU A 229 11.84 -2.33 -14.27
CA GLU A 229 12.60 -1.84 -15.42
C GLU A 229 11.72 -1.10 -16.43
N SER A 230 10.48 -1.57 -16.66
CA SER A 230 9.57 -0.91 -17.59
C SER A 230 9.11 0.47 -17.11
N VAL A 231 8.99 0.70 -15.81
CA VAL A 231 8.56 2.01 -15.27
C VAL A 231 9.71 3.01 -15.12
N LEU A 232 10.96 2.51 -15.17
CA LEU A 232 12.18 3.30 -15.03
C LEU A 232 12.83 3.69 -16.38
N ASN A 233 12.41 3.06 -17.49
CA ASN A 233 12.87 3.38 -18.85
C ASN A 233 11.86 4.29 -19.55
#